data_AF-A0AAQ1TW87-F1
#
_entry.id   AF-A0AAQ1TW87-F1
#
_cell.length_a   1.000
_cell.length_b   1.000
_cell.length_c   1.000
_cell.angle_alpha   90.00
_cell.angle_beta   90.00
_cell.angle_gamma   90.00
#
_symmetry.space_group_name_H-M   'P 1'
#
loop_
_entity.id
_entity.type
_entity.pdbx_description
1 polymer ?
#
loop_
_entity_poly.entity_id
_entity_poly.type
_entity_poly.pdbx_seq_one_letter_code
_entity_poly.pdbx_strand_id
1 'polypeptide(L)'
;MAATLLEDRKAWGSELLRGDSESGREAIEAAGNRAIFNAANFLFEVVEGIKSKKFDRELLAQAVVPGTATAWLEDFESAQSLLMNRAFGTHPIIISPEIVAIKLIPDLGDSYVALRPTAPIENTVFLTLERCPDLLDNKGNDALGLDGWRAHSIGPRFLQPNEVRPPTDAVRKKAVQSLRGSRN
;
A
#
# COMPACT_ATOMS: atom_id res chain seq x y z
N MET A 1 1.00 -18.74 -27.29
CA MET A 1 1.16 -17.86 -26.11
C MET A 1 1.08 -18.62 -24.78
N ALA A 2 1.58 -19.87 -24.69
CA ALA A 2 1.58 -20.64 -23.44
C ALA A 2 3.00 -20.76 -22.80
N ALA A 3 4.04 -20.43 -23.55
CA ALA A 3 5.43 -20.53 -23.10
C ALA A 3 5.83 -19.41 -22.13
N THR A 4 5.29 -18.19 -22.30
CA THR A 4 5.61 -17.03 -21.46
C THR A 4 5.16 -17.20 -20.01
N LEU A 5 3.96 -17.77 -19.79
CA LEU A 5 3.44 -18.08 -18.44
C LEU A 5 4.27 -19.13 -17.68
N LEU A 6 4.97 -20.02 -18.40
CA LEU A 6 5.83 -21.04 -17.80
C LEU A 6 7.25 -20.52 -17.51
N GLU A 7 7.70 -19.48 -18.21
CA GLU A 7 9.00 -18.83 -17.95
C GLU A 7 8.96 -18.03 -16.65
N ASP A 8 7.87 -17.29 -16.38
CA ASP A 8 7.73 -16.49 -15.14
C ASP A 8 7.64 -17.35 -13.87
N ARG A 9 7.12 -18.58 -13.96
CA ARG A 9 7.13 -19.55 -12.84
C ARG A 9 8.55 -19.90 -12.36
N LYS A 10 9.56 -19.86 -13.24
CA LYS A 10 10.94 -20.16 -12.82
C LYS A 10 11.51 -19.11 -11.88
N ALA A 11 11.07 -17.85 -11.97
CA ALA A 11 11.57 -16.76 -11.14
C ALA A 11 11.10 -16.86 -9.67
N TRP A 12 10.00 -17.58 -9.40
CA TRP A 12 9.40 -17.70 -8.07
C TRP A 12 9.69 -19.04 -7.38
N GLY A 13 10.35 -19.96 -8.08
CA GLY A 13 10.73 -21.28 -7.58
C GLY A 13 9.59 -22.30 -7.57
N SER A 14 9.92 -23.56 -7.29
CA SER A 14 8.96 -24.68 -7.25
C SER A 14 8.20 -24.81 -5.92
N GLU A 15 8.42 -23.88 -5.00
CA GLU A 15 7.95 -23.96 -3.60
C GLU A 15 6.61 -23.27 -3.38
N LEU A 16 6.05 -22.68 -4.43
CA LEU A 16 4.76 -22.00 -4.42
C LEU A 16 3.68 -22.89 -5.03
N LEU A 17 2.58 -23.04 -4.31
CA LEU A 17 1.34 -23.58 -4.84
C LEU A 17 0.41 -22.44 -5.22
N ARG A 18 -0.33 -22.60 -6.31
CA ARG A 18 -1.44 -21.70 -6.63
C ARG A 18 -2.46 -21.79 -5.50
N GLY A 19 -2.72 -20.65 -4.87
CA GLY A 19 -3.69 -20.50 -3.80
C GLY A 19 -5.04 -20.02 -4.32
N ASP A 20 -6.01 -20.02 -3.43
CA ASP A 20 -7.32 -19.42 -3.63
C ASP A 20 -7.34 -18.00 -3.05
N SER A 21 -7.82 -17.03 -3.84
CA SER A 21 -7.81 -15.62 -3.46
C SER A 21 -8.77 -15.31 -2.31
N GLU A 22 -9.91 -15.99 -2.23
CA GLU A 22 -10.89 -15.81 -1.15
C GLU A 22 -10.31 -16.28 0.18
N SER A 23 -9.70 -17.47 0.20
CA SER A 23 -8.97 -17.98 1.37
C SER A 23 -7.88 -17.02 1.86
N GLY A 24 -7.17 -16.35 0.93
CA GLY A 24 -6.20 -15.31 1.26
C GLY A 24 -6.82 -14.08 1.90
N ARG A 25 -8.00 -13.65 1.42
CA ARG A 25 -8.78 -12.53 1.99
C ARG A 25 -9.22 -12.86 3.41
N GLU A 26 -9.78 -14.05 3.63
CA GLU A 26 -10.22 -14.50 4.96
C GLU A 26 -9.06 -14.52 5.96
N ALA A 27 -7.87 -14.98 5.55
CA ALA A 27 -6.68 -14.97 6.39
C ALA A 27 -6.23 -13.53 6.75
N ILE A 28 -6.35 -12.57 5.83
CA ILE A 28 -6.09 -11.15 6.09
C ILE A 28 -7.06 -10.59 7.13
N GLU A 29 -8.35 -10.91 7.01
CA GLU A 29 -9.38 -10.46 7.95
C GLU A 29 -9.20 -11.07 9.34
N ALA A 30 -8.95 -12.38 9.41
CA ALA A 30 -8.68 -13.09 10.66
C ALA A 30 -7.44 -12.55 11.39
N ALA A 31 -6.44 -12.09 10.65
CA ALA A 31 -5.24 -11.46 11.19
C ALA A 31 -5.43 -9.97 11.55
N GLY A 32 -6.63 -9.40 11.38
CA GLY A 32 -6.92 -8.00 11.68
C GLY A 32 -6.29 -6.99 10.71
N ASN A 33 -5.73 -7.45 9.58
CA ASN A 33 -4.95 -6.60 8.67
C ASN A 33 -5.79 -5.95 7.56
N ARG A 34 -7.13 -6.09 7.60
CA ARG A 34 -8.03 -5.64 6.53
C ARG A 34 -7.84 -4.17 6.16
N ALA A 35 -7.78 -3.28 7.16
CA ALA A 35 -7.65 -1.83 6.92
C ALA A 35 -6.32 -1.48 6.24
N ILE A 36 -5.23 -2.16 6.61
CA ILE A 36 -3.88 -1.98 6.05
C ILE A 36 -3.88 -2.33 4.55
N PHE A 37 -4.40 -3.51 4.19
CA PHE A 37 -4.48 -3.91 2.78
C PHE A 37 -5.48 -3.06 1.98
N ASN A 38 -6.60 -2.67 2.58
CA ASN A 38 -7.55 -1.76 1.93
C ASN A 38 -6.90 -0.39 1.65
N ALA A 39 -6.05 0.13 2.54
CA ALA A 39 -5.34 1.39 2.31
C ALA A 39 -4.34 1.29 1.15
N ALA A 40 -3.62 0.16 1.04
CA ALA A 40 -2.74 -0.09 -0.10
C ALA A 40 -3.52 -0.25 -1.41
N ASN A 41 -4.63 -1.00 -1.39
CA ASN A 41 -5.52 -1.13 -2.56
C ASN A 41 -6.11 0.21 -2.99
N PHE A 42 -6.50 1.06 -2.03
CA PHE A 42 -7.01 2.39 -2.33
C PHE A 42 -5.94 3.25 -3.01
N LEU A 43 -4.67 3.16 -2.60
CA LEU A 43 -3.57 3.81 -3.33
C LEU A 43 -3.45 3.28 -4.76
N PHE A 44 -3.49 1.96 -4.97
CA PHE A 44 -3.43 1.37 -6.31
C PHE A 44 -4.56 1.90 -7.19
N GLU A 45 -5.80 1.90 -6.68
CA GLU A 45 -6.98 2.39 -7.38
C GLU A 45 -6.83 3.88 -7.76
N VAL A 46 -6.36 4.71 -6.82
CA VAL A 46 -6.16 6.15 -7.08
C VAL A 46 -5.08 6.38 -8.14
N VAL A 47 -3.95 5.69 -8.06
CA VAL A 47 -2.85 5.83 -9.04
C VAL A 47 -3.28 5.35 -10.42
N GLU A 48 -3.97 4.21 -10.51
CA GLU A 48 -4.51 3.71 -11.77
C GLU A 48 -5.60 4.63 -12.34
N GLY A 49 -6.45 5.16 -11.49
CA GLY A 49 -7.50 6.11 -11.87
C GLY A 49 -6.93 7.43 -12.38
N ILE A 50 -5.85 7.95 -11.78
CA ILE A 50 -5.14 9.14 -12.28
C ILE A 50 -4.51 8.84 -13.63
N LYS A 51 -3.78 7.71 -13.75
CA LYS A 51 -3.15 7.28 -15.01
C LYS A 51 -4.17 7.13 -16.15
N SER A 52 -5.34 6.56 -15.86
CA SER A 52 -6.42 6.38 -16.83
C SER A 52 -7.32 7.61 -17.01
N LYS A 53 -6.96 8.76 -16.40
CA LYS A 53 -7.71 10.03 -16.43
C LYS A 53 -9.14 9.92 -15.91
N LYS A 54 -9.42 8.91 -15.08
CA LYS A 54 -10.71 8.73 -14.38
C LYS A 54 -10.78 9.59 -13.12
N PHE A 55 -9.65 9.82 -12.47
CA PHE A 55 -9.55 10.61 -11.25
C PHE A 55 -8.63 11.82 -11.43
N ASP A 56 -8.97 12.90 -10.73
CA ASP A 56 -8.11 14.06 -10.62
C ASP A 56 -6.91 13.76 -9.73
N ARG A 57 -5.77 14.39 -10.04
CA ARG A 57 -4.53 14.26 -9.27
C ARG A 57 -4.68 14.65 -7.80
N GLU A 58 -5.63 15.53 -7.49
CA GLU A 58 -5.94 15.97 -6.13
C GLU A 58 -6.45 14.82 -5.24
N LEU A 59 -7.05 13.78 -5.83
CA LEU A 59 -7.51 12.60 -5.09
C LEU A 59 -6.36 11.86 -4.39
N LEU A 60 -5.13 11.99 -4.90
CA LEU A 60 -3.94 11.40 -4.28
C LEU A 60 -3.76 11.85 -2.83
N ALA A 61 -4.14 13.08 -2.49
CA ALA A 61 -4.06 13.60 -1.13
C ALA A 61 -4.93 12.83 -0.13
N GLN A 62 -5.93 12.08 -0.60
CA GLN A 62 -6.74 11.21 0.25
C GLN A 62 -6.11 9.83 0.48
N ALA A 63 -5.22 9.37 -0.40
CA ALA A 63 -4.59 8.05 -0.34
C ALA A 63 -3.23 8.05 0.39
N VAL A 64 -2.56 9.21 0.44
CA VAL A 64 -1.22 9.34 1.03
C VAL A 64 -1.26 10.07 2.37
N VAL A 65 -0.16 9.99 3.14
CA VAL A 65 -0.04 10.67 4.43
C VAL A 65 -0.25 12.18 4.25
N PRO A 66 -1.07 12.84 5.08
CA PRO A 66 -1.34 14.27 4.93
C PRO A 66 -0.05 15.11 4.90
N GLY A 67 0.06 16.00 3.90
CA GLY A 67 1.25 16.84 3.70
C GLY A 67 2.38 16.18 2.91
N THR A 68 2.15 14.99 2.33
CA THR A 68 3.10 14.32 1.42
C THR A 68 2.63 14.28 -0.04
N ALA A 69 1.39 14.69 -0.33
CA ALA A 69 0.79 14.63 -1.66
C ALA A 69 1.62 15.32 -2.74
N THR A 70 2.21 16.49 -2.46
CA THR A 70 3.06 17.20 -3.43
C THR A 70 4.28 16.37 -3.83
N ALA A 71 4.96 15.73 -2.87
CA ALA A 71 6.11 14.87 -3.17
C ALA A 71 5.69 13.65 -4.02
N TRP A 72 4.55 13.05 -3.70
CA TRP A 72 4.00 11.96 -4.51
C TRP A 72 3.62 12.40 -5.94
N LEU A 73 3.19 13.65 -6.12
CA LEU A 73 2.86 14.20 -7.44
C LEU A 73 4.11 14.57 -8.25
N GLU A 74 5.16 15.07 -7.59
CA GLU A 74 6.46 15.34 -8.19
C GLU A 74 7.11 14.05 -8.70
N ASP A 75 7.05 12.98 -7.92
CA ASP A 75 7.58 11.66 -8.26
C ASP A 75 6.54 10.70 -8.85
N PHE A 76 5.41 11.20 -9.36
CA PHE A 76 4.25 10.37 -9.69
C PHE A 76 4.56 9.25 -10.68
N GLU A 77 5.30 9.53 -11.76
CA GLU A 77 5.65 8.53 -12.77
C GLU A 77 6.54 7.42 -12.18
N SER A 78 7.49 7.79 -11.31
CA SER A 78 8.35 6.85 -10.60
C SER A 78 7.53 5.98 -9.64
N ALA A 79 6.68 6.61 -8.83
CA ALA A 79 5.79 5.90 -7.89
C ALA A 79 4.82 4.96 -8.62
N GLN A 80 4.23 5.42 -9.72
CA GLN A 80 3.39 4.62 -10.61
C GLN A 80 4.17 3.41 -11.13
N SER A 81 5.38 3.59 -11.66
CA SER A 81 6.18 2.47 -12.18
C SER A 81 6.49 1.40 -11.12
N LEU A 82 6.63 1.82 -9.85
CA LEU A 82 6.87 0.90 -8.73
C LEU A 82 5.60 0.16 -8.30
N LEU A 83 4.43 0.79 -8.42
CA LEU A 83 3.13 0.24 -8.03
C LEU A 83 2.48 -0.63 -9.12
N MET A 84 2.72 -0.35 -10.40
CA MET A 84 2.12 -1.10 -11.51
C MET A 84 2.61 -2.56 -11.54
N ASN A 85 1.71 -3.47 -11.90
CA ASN A 85 1.97 -4.91 -12.02
C ASN A 85 2.58 -5.49 -10.74
N ARG A 86 2.04 -5.09 -9.58
CA ARG A 86 2.45 -5.59 -8.27
C ARG A 86 1.33 -6.35 -7.59
N ALA A 87 1.71 -7.40 -6.88
CA ALA A 87 0.87 -8.17 -5.98
C ALA A 87 1.40 -8.08 -4.54
N PHE A 88 0.54 -8.38 -3.57
CA PHE A 88 0.95 -8.50 -2.17
C PHE A 88 1.76 -9.77 -1.95
N GLY A 89 2.94 -9.64 -1.36
CA GLY A 89 3.85 -10.78 -1.19
C GLY A 89 3.71 -11.54 0.12
N THR A 90 3.50 -10.83 1.23
CA THR A 90 3.41 -11.44 2.57
C THR A 90 2.45 -10.65 3.46
N HIS A 91 2.21 -11.15 4.67
CA HIS A 91 1.65 -10.33 5.75
C HIS A 91 2.43 -9.02 5.93
N PRO A 92 1.77 -7.95 6.43
CA PRO A 92 2.45 -6.70 6.71
C PRO A 92 3.58 -6.91 7.73
N ILE A 93 4.71 -6.28 7.47
CA ILE A 93 5.83 -6.20 8.39
C ILE A 93 5.49 -5.09 9.39
N ILE A 94 5.26 -5.46 10.65
CA ILE A 94 4.99 -4.50 11.72
C ILE A 94 6.31 -3.88 12.17
N ILE A 95 6.49 -2.59 11.91
CA ILE A 95 7.69 -1.83 12.29
C ILE A 95 7.44 -1.12 13.63
N SER A 96 6.24 -0.57 13.79
CA SER A 96 5.71 -0.02 15.04
C SER A 96 4.17 -0.07 15.00
N PRO A 97 3.46 0.24 16.11
CA PRO A 97 1.99 0.25 16.10
C PRO A 97 1.35 1.12 15.00
N GLU A 98 2.03 2.21 14.61
CA GLU A 98 1.52 3.18 13.64
C GLU A 98 2.23 3.09 12.28
N ILE A 99 3.20 2.17 12.11
CA ILE A 99 3.99 2.07 10.87
C ILE A 99 4.13 0.61 10.48
N VAL A 100 3.69 0.29 9.27
CA VAL A 100 3.81 -1.04 8.68
C VAL A 100 4.39 -0.96 7.29
N ALA A 101 5.03 -2.04 6.85
CA ALA A 101 5.45 -2.19 5.47
C ALA A 101 4.76 -3.38 4.81
N ILE A 102 4.27 -3.16 3.60
CA ILE A 102 3.73 -4.21 2.76
C ILE A 102 4.77 -4.54 1.71
N LYS A 103 5.11 -5.82 1.63
CA LYS A 103 5.98 -6.36 0.59
C LYS A 103 5.19 -6.46 -0.71
N LEU A 104 5.62 -5.74 -1.73
CA LEU A 104 5.05 -5.79 -3.07
C LEU A 104 6.00 -6.55 -3.99
N ILE A 105 5.47 -7.59 -4.63
CA ILE A 105 6.20 -8.47 -5.54
C ILE A 105 5.60 -8.34 -6.94
N PRO A 106 6.29 -8.76 -8.02
CA PRO A 106 5.69 -8.78 -9.35
C PRO A 106 4.32 -9.50 -9.35
N ASP A 107 3.34 -9.00 -10.10
CA ASP A 107 2.06 -9.69 -10.24
C ASP A 107 2.16 -10.78 -11.32
N LEU A 108 1.86 -12.03 -10.95
CA LEU A 108 1.81 -13.17 -11.86
C LEU A 108 0.38 -13.48 -12.36
N GLY A 109 -0.61 -12.68 -11.95
CA GLY A 109 -2.02 -12.86 -12.31
C GLY A 109 -2.76 -13.94 -11.50
N ASP A 110 -2.08 -14.56 -10.53
CA ASP A 110 -2.59 -15.64 -9.70
C ASP A 110 -2.17 -15.45 -8.22
N SER A 111 -2.97 -15.97 -7.30
CA SER A 111 -2.62 -16.04 -5.87
C SER A 111 -1.72 -17.25 -5.61
N TYR A 112 -0.73 -17.09 -4.71
CA TYR A 112 0.21 -18.15 -4.37
C TYR A 112 0.44 -18.28 -2.86
N VAL A 113 0.68 -19.51 -2.41
CA VAL A 113 1.04 -19.83 -1.02
C VAL A 113 2.38 -20.56 -1.01
N ALA A 114 3.29 -20.12 -0.16
CA ALA A 114 4.57 -20.76 0.06
C ALA A 114 4.44 -21.94 1.03
N LEU A 115 4.89 -23.13 0.61
CA LEU A 115 4.92 -24.31 1.48
C LEU A 115 6.18 -24.38 2.37
N ARG A 116 7.22 -23.65 1.98
CA ARG A 116 8.53 -23.58 2.64
C ARG A 116 9.05 -22.15 2.58
N PRO A 117 10.04 -21.78 3.41
CA PRO A 117 10.71 -20.49 3.29
C PRO A 117 11.30 -20.35 1.89
N THR A 118 10.78 -19.42 1.10
CA THR A 118 11.24 -19.19 -0.27
C THR A 118 12.47 -18.29 -0.28
N ALA A 119 13.28 -18.41 -1.34
CA ALA A 119 14.27 -17.40 -1.66
C ALA A 119 13.59 -16.02 -1.79
N PRO A 120 14.29 -14.91 -1.47
CA PRO A 120 13.75 -13.58 -1.70
C PRO A 120 13.34 -13.40 -3.16
N ILE A 121 12.06 -13.08 -3.38
CA ILE A 121 11.55 -12.79 -4.72
C ILE A 121 12.25 -11.53 -5.24
N GLU A 122 12.86 -11.64 -6.43
CA GLU A 122 13.54 -10.52 -7.07
C GLU A 122 12.57 -9.38 -7.40
N ASN A 123 13.11 -8.16 -7.53
CA ASN A 123 12.31 -6.96 -7.83
C ASN A 123 11.19 -6.71 -6.78
N THR A 124 11.39 -7.15 -5.53
CA THR A 124 10.52 -6.76 -4.42
C THR A 124 10.68 -5.27 -4.15
N VAL A 125 9.55 -4.57 -3.95
CA VAL A 125 9.52 -3.21 -3.40
C VAL A 125 8.67 -3.19 -2.13
N PHE A 126 8.85 -2.19 -1.28
CA PHE A 126 8.15 -2.04 -0.03
C PHE A 126 7.29 -0.78 -0.05
N LEU A 127 5.99 -0.94 0.17
CA LEU A 127 5.07 0.15 0.44
C LEU A 127 4.99 0.36 1.94
N THR A 128 5.47 1.50 2.42
CA THR A 128 5.34 1.90 3.83
C THR A 128 4.00 2.61 4.02
N LEU A 129 3.22 2.13 4.97
CA LEU A 129 1.99 2.76 5.41
C LEU A 129 2.17 3.33 6.82
N GLU A 130 1.57 4.48 7.03
CA GLU A 130 1.50 5.14 8.33
C GLU A 130 0.05 5.30 8.75
N ARG A 131 -0.25 4.96 9.99
CA ARG A 131 -1.54 5.24 10.59
C ARG A 131 -1.57 6.70 11.04
N CYS A 132 -2.62 7.39 10.63
CA CYS A 132 -2.82 8.82 10.85
C CYS A 132 -4.03 9.02 11.79
N PRO A 133 -3.85 8.99 13.13
CA PRO A 133 -4.93 9.19 14.08
C PRO A 133 -5.65 10.53 13.93
N ASP A 134 -4.95 11.52 13.37
CA ASP A 134 -5.46 12.84 13.03
C ASP A 134 -6.49 12.83 11.89
N LEU A 135 -6.64 11.73 11.15
CA LEU A 135 -7.72 11.54 10.18
C LEU A 135 -8.97 10.90 10.80
N LEU A 136 -8.88 10.38 12.04
CA LEU A 136 -10.01 9.78 12.73
C LEU A 136 -10.93 10.86 13.31
N ASP A 137 -12.23 10.60 13.27
CA ASP A 137 -13.22 11.41 13.97
C ASP A 137 -13.17 11.16 15.50
N ASN A 138 -14.02 11.87 16.25
CA ASN A 138 -14.08 11.73 17.71
C ASN A 138 -14.58 10.35 18.18
N LYS A 139 -15.10 9.52 17.26
CA LYS A 139 -15.53 8.14 17.50
C LYS A 139 -14.49 7.12 17.02
N GLY A 140 -13.33 7.57 16.52
CA GLY A 140 -12.28 6.72 15.99
C GLY A 140 -12.51 6.22 14.57
N ASN A 141 -13.47 6.77 13.82
CA ASN A 141 -13.75 6.34 12.46
C ASN A 141 -12.96 7.16 11.44
N ASP A 142 -12.41 6.46 10.45
CA ASP A 142 -11.93 7.07 9.21
C ASP A 142 -13.08 7.11 8.21
N ALA A 143 -13.32 8.27 7.62
CA ALA A 143 -14.33 8.45 6.58
C ALA A 143 -14.11 7.59 5.33
N LEU A 144 -12.87 7.15 5.07
CA LEU A 144 -12.58 6.21 3.97
C LEU A 144 -12.64 4.73 4.42
N GLY A 145 -12.93 4.45 5.68
CA GLY A 145 -12.93 3.09 6.22
C GLY A 145 -11.54 2.43 6.28
N LEU A 146 -10.47 3.24 6.22
CA LEU A 146 -9.08 2.78 6.19
C LEU A 146 -8.42 2.82 7.59
N ASP A 147 -9.17 3.10 8.65
CA ASP A 147 -8.68 3.19 10.04
C ASP A 147 -7.44 4.11 10.19
N GLY A 148 -7.41 5.19 9.39
CA GLY A 148 -6.34 6.17 9.39
C GLY A 148 -5.09 5.75 8.62
N TRP A 149 -5.00 4.53 8.09
CA TRP A 149 -3.84 4.08 7.32
C TRP A 149 -3.74 4.81 5.98
N ARG A 150 -2.57 5.38 5.70
CA ARG A 150 -2.26 6.07 4.45
C ARG A 150 -0.87 5.70 3.94
N ALA A 151 -0.67 5.81 2.64
CA ALA A 151 0.62 5.55 2.03
C ALA A 151 1.63 6.65 2.35
N HIS A 152 2.76 6.28 2.92
CA HIS A 152 3.84 7.22 3.20
C HIS A 152 4.84 7.26 2.05
N SER A 153 5.41 6.10 1.69
CA SER A 153 6.46 5.99 0.69
C SER A 153 6.54 4.60 0.07
N ILE A 154 7.08 4.51 -1.14
CA ILE A 154 7.39 3.25 -1.81
C ILE A 154 8.85 3.22 -2.26
N GLY A 155 9.53 2.08 -2.09
CA GLY A 155 10.93 1.95 -2.49
C GLY A 155 11.56 0.58 -2.19
N PRO A 156 12.89 0.43 -2.33
CA PRO A 156 13.59 -0.84 -2.10
C PRO A 156 13.72 -1.22 -0.62
N ARG A 157 13.44 -0.29 0.29
CA ARG A 157 13.37 -0.51 1.74
C ARG A 157 12.17 0.23 2.31
N PHE A 158 11.68 -0.23 3.46
CA PHE A 158 10.72 0.52 4.26
C PHE A 158 11.43 1.53 5.19
N LEU A 159 10.64 2.46 5.72
CA LEU A 159 11.12 3.45 6.68
C LEU A 159 11.11 2.92 8.11
N GLN A 160 12.03 3.44 8.91
CA GLN A 160 12.07 3.27 10.35
C GLN A 160 11.24 4.36 11.06
N PRO A 161 10.81 4.17 12.32
CA PRO A 161 9.95 5.12 13.00
C PRO A 161 10.54 6.53 13.16
N ASN A 162 11.86 6.65 13.26
CA ASN A 162 12.57 7.92 13.35
C ASN A 162 12.67 8.68 12.01
N GLU A 163 12.29 8.06 10.89
CA GLU A 163 12.28 8.67 9.55
C GLU A 163 10.91 9.27 9.19
N VAL A 164 9.89 9.09 10.04
CA VAL A 164 8.51 9.56 9.80
C VAL A 164 8.23 10.84 10.59
N ARG A 165 7.51 11.80 9.96
CA ARG A 165 7.18 13.09 10.61
C ARG A 165 6.21 12.87 11.78
N PRO A 166 6.43 13.54 12.93
CA PRO A 166 5.51 13.41 14.06
C PRO A 166 4.14 14.03 13.74
N PRO A 167 3.05 13.54 14.36
CA PRO A 167 1.71 14.13 14.22
C PRO A 167 1.61 15.62 14.61
N THR A 168 2.58 16.13 15.36
CA THR A 168 2.65 17.53 15.79
C THR A 168 3.11 18.48 14.70
N ASP A 169 3.62 17.97 13.57
CA ASP A 169 4.12 18.76 12.45
C ASP A 169 3.04 19.72 11.87
N ALA A 170 3.43 20.99 11.67
CA ALA A 170 2.51 22.04 11.24
C ALA A 170 1.99 21.84 9.81
N VAL A 171 2.82 21.30 8.91
CA VAL A 171 2.44 21.02 7.51
C VAL A 171 1.38 19.93 7.49
N ARG A 172 1.59 18.87 8.28
CA ARG A 172 0.62 17.77 8.44
C ARG A 172 -0.72 18.28 8.98
N LYS A 173 -0.70 19.05 10.08
CA LYS A 173 -1.93 19.61 10.67
C LYS A 173 -2.74 20.44 9.68
N LYS A 174 -2.06 21.29 8.91
CA LYS A 174 -2.71 22.11 7.87
C LYS A 174 -3.31 21.24 6.76
N ALA A 175 -2.61 20.21 6.32
CA ALA A 175 -3.11 19.28 5.31
C ALA A 175 -4.36 18.52 5.79
N VAL A 176 -4.38 18.05 7.03
CA VAL A 176 -5.55 17.40 7.64
C VAL A 176 -6.76 18.33 7.68
N GLN A 177 -6.56 19.59 8.07
CA GLN A 177 -7.64 20.58 8.08
C GLN A 177 -8.21 20.81 6.68
N SER A 178 -7.35 20.88 5.66
CA SER A 178 -7.78 21.00 4.27
C SER A 178 -8.63 19.81 3.83
N LEU A 179 -8.18 18.58 4.12
CA LEU A 179 -8.90 17.35 3.77
C LEU A 179 -10.28 17.26 4.45
N ARG A 180 -10.39 17.78 5.69
CA ARG A 180 -11.67 17.87 6.41
C ARG A 180 -12.57 18.96 5.84
N GLY A 181 -12.01 20.10 5.46
CA GLY A 181 -12.74 21.27 4.94
C GLY A 181 -13.32 21.06 3.54
N SER A 182 -12.67 20.27 2.69
CA SER A 182 -13.17 19.92 1.34
C SER A 182 -14.40 19.00 1.32
N ARG A 183 -14.96 18.66 2.49
CA ARG A 183 -16.11 17.75 2.65
C ARG A 183 -17.37 18.42 3.20
N ASN A 184 -17.36 19.75 3.39
CA ASN A 184 -18.54 20.57 3.68
C ASN A 184 -18.99 21.34 2.43
#